data_AF-K7AKL3-F1
#
_entry.id   AF-K7AKL3-F1
#
_cell.length_a   1.000
_cell.length_b   1.000
_cell.length_c   1.000
_cell.angle_alpha   90.00
_cell.angle_beta   90.00
_cell.angle_gamma   90.00
#
_symmetry.space_group_name_H-M   'P 1'
#
loop_
_entity.id
_entity.type
_entity.pdbx_description
1 polymer ?
#
loop_
_entity_poly.entity_id
_entity_poly.type
_entity_poly.pdbx_seq_one_letter_code
_entity_poly.pdbx_strand_id
1 'polypeptide(L)'
;KSVIAFIEDPDGYKFELIERGPTPEPLCQVMLRVGDLDRAIKFYEKAFGMELLRRKDNPQYKYTIAMMGYGPEDKNAVLELTYNYGVKEYDKGNAYAQVDI
;
A
#
# COMPACT_ATOMS: atom_id res chain seq x y z
N LYS A 1 -15.31 -10.52 -5.75
CA LYS A 1 -15.10 -9.08 -6.03
C LYS A 1 -15.28 -8.39 -4.71
N SER A 2 -14.23 -7.79 -4.15
CA SER A 2 -14.38 -6.94 -2.97
C SER A 2 -15.01 -5.62 -3.41
N VAL A 3 -15.97 -5.12 -2.64
CA VAL A 3 -16.49 -3.77 -2.83
C VAL A 3 -15.51 -2.82 -2.15
N ILE A 4 -15.10 -1.79 -2.90
CA ILE A 4 -14.25 -0.73 -2.38
C ILE A 4 -14.95 0.62 -2.54
N ALA A 5 -14.79 1.50 -1.56
CA ALA A 5 -15.22 2.88 -1.62
C ALA A 5 -14.09 3.79 -1.11
N PHE A 6 -14.12 5.07 -1.48
CA PHE A 6 -13.16 6.06 -1.00
C PHE A 6 -13.92 7.20 -0.34
N ILE A 7 -13.41 7.64 0.81
CA ILE A 7 -13.83 8.88 1.47
C ILE A 7 -12.60 9.75 1.70
N GLU A 8 -12.82 11.05 1.83
CA GLU A 8 -11.79 12.01 2.22
C GLU A 8 -12.09 12.53 3.62
N ASP A 9 -11.07 12.65 4.45
CA ASP A 9 -11.17 13.33 5.73
C ASP A 9 -11.11 14.87 5.55
N PRO A 10 -11.25 15.66 6.63
CA PRO A 10 -11.23 17.13 6.53
C PRO A 10 -9.95 17.73 5.94
N ASP A 11 -8.82 17.02 6.02
CA ASP A 11 -7.52 17.47 5.51
C ASP A 11 -7.21 16.91 4.11
N GLY A 12 -8.13 16.12 3.54
CA GLY A 12 -8.04 15.57 2.19
C GLY A 12 -7.32 14.22 2.10
N TYR A 13 -7.02 13.56 3.22
CA TYR A 13 -6.49 12.20 3.19
C TYR A 13 -7.56 11.21 2.74
N LYS A 14 -7.18 10.35 1.81
CA LYS A 14 -8.07 9.32 1.27
C LYS A 14 -8.07 8.10 2.17
N PHE A 15 -9.26 7.68 2.58
CA PHE A 15 -9.50 6.41 3.25
C PHE A 15 -10.19 5.46 2.29
N GLU A 16 -9.58 4.30 2.07
CA GLU A 16 -10.19 3.20 1.34
C GLU A 16 -11.02 2.33 2.30
N LEU A 17 -12.29 2.14 1.98
CA LEU A 17 -13.20 1.26 2.69
C LEU A 17 -13.28 -0.06 1.93
N ILE A 18 -12.78 -1.13 2.55
CA ILE A 18 -12.72 -2.46 1.95
C ILE A 18 -13.74 -3.36 2.63
N GLU A 19 -14.74 -3.83 1.86
CA GLU A 19 -15.65 -4.87 2.35
C GLU A 19 -14.90 -6.20 2.49
N ARG A 20 -14.85 -6.73 3.72
CA ARG A 20 -14.26 -8.02 4.06
C ARG A 20 -14.96 -8.64 5.28
N GLY A 21 -14.69 -9.92 5.53
CA GLY A 21 -15.14 -10.61 6.74
C GLY A 21 -14.50 -10.03 8.02
N PRO A 22 -14.87 -10.54 9.20
CA PRO A 22 -14.30 -10.10 10.47
C PRO A 22 -12.77 -10.16 10.44
N THR A 23 -12.14 -9.08 10.88
CA THR A 23 -10.69 -8.91 10.91
C THR A 23 -10.27 -8.38 12.28
N PRO A 24 -9.16 -8.86 12.85
CA PRO A 24 -8.60 -8.28 14.07
C PRO A 24 -7.98 -6.89 13.84
N GLU A 25 -7.69 -6.52 12.59
CA GLU A 25 -6.99 -5.27 12.26
C GLU A 25 -7.77 -4.46 11.21
N PRO A 26 -8.75 -3.63 11.61
CA PRO A 26 -9.54 -2.81 10.70
C PRO A 26 -8.70 -1.79 9.91
N LEU A 27 -7.65 -1.22 10.52
CA LEU A 27 -6.72 -0.30 9.86
C LEU A 27 -5.64 -1.10 9.15
N CYS A 28 -6.00 -1.65 8.00
CA CYS A 28 -5.21 -2.71 7.37
C CYS A 28 -4.17 -2.26 6.36
N GLN A 29 -4.15 -0.99 5.94
CA GLN A 29 -3.28 -0.57 4.84
C GLN A 29 -2.76 0.85 5.03
N VAL A 30 -1.47 1.02 4.77
CA VAL A 30 -0.87 2.32 4.40
C VAL A 30 -0.40 2.19 2.96
N MET A 31 -0.88 3.06 2.06
CA MET A 31 -0.51 3.01 0.65
C MET A 31 0.43 4.15 0.28
N LEU A 32 1.60 3.82 -0.24
CA LEU A 32 2.59 4.77 -0.73
C LEU A 32 2.92 4.52 -2.19
N ARG A 33 3.08 5.60 -2.96
CA ARG A 33 3.57 5.51 -4.34
C ARG A 33 5.08 5.47 -4.40
N VAL A 34 5.62 4.60 -5.26
CA VAL A 34 7.06 4.41 -5.47
C VAL A 34 7.42 4.51 -6.94
N GLY A 35 8.64 4.96 -7.22
CA GLY A 35 9.15 5.11 -8.59
C GLY A 35 9.74 3.86 -9.23
N ASP A 36 10.02 2.84 -8.42
CA ASP A 36 10.54 1.54 -8.83
C ASP A 36 10.07 0.49 -7.81
N LEU A 37 9.15 -0.37 -8.24
CA LEU A 37 8.51 -1.34 -7.36
C LEU A 37 9.47 -2.45 -6.93
N ASP A 38 10.30 -2.96 -7.84
CA ASP A 38 11.21 -4.07 -7.55
C ASP A 38 12.33 -3.63 -6.60
N ARG A 39 12.83 -2.41 -6.76
CA ARG A 39 13.77 -1.80 -5.81
C ARG A 39 13.14 -1.63 -4.44
N ALA A 40 11.89 -1.15 -4.38
CA ALA A 40 11.19 -0.92 -3.11
C ALA A 40 10.91 -2.22 -2.36
N ILE A 41 10.39 -3.26 -3.05
CA ILE A 41 10.18 -4.60 -2.47
C ILE A 41 11.47 -5.12 -1.82
N LYS A 42 12.58 -5.15 -2.59
CA LYS A 42 13.87 -5.63 -2.10
C LYS A 42 14.38 -4.85 -0.88
N PHE A 43 14.08 -3.56 -0.81
CA PHE A 43 14.45 -2.74 0.33
C PHE A 43 13.66 -3.15 1.58
N TYR A 44 12.34 -3.26 1.50
CA TYR A 44 11.51 -3.65 2.65
C TYR A 44 11.76 -5.09 3.11
N GLU A 45 12.02 -6.01 2.18
CA GLU A 45 12.43 -7.38 2.51
C GLU A 45 13.75 -7.39 3.30
N LYS A 46 14.78 -6.68 2.81
CA LYS A 46 16.12 -6.76 3.40
C LYS A 46 16.31 -5.89 4.64
N ALA A 47 15.76 -4.69 4.65
CA ALA A 47 15.98 -3.71 5.71
C ALA A 47 15.04 -3.91 6.89
N PHE A 48 13.80 -4.34 6.62
CA PHE A 48 12.74 -4.44 7.63
C PHE A 48 12.26 -5.88 7.85
N GLY A 49 12.71 -6.85 7.05
CA GLY A 49 12.28 -8.25 7.17
C GLY A 49 10.83 -8.49 6.77
N MET A 50 10.24 -7.59 5.97
CA MET A 50 8.87 -7.77 5.46
C MET A 50 8.81 -8.87 4.39
N GLU A 51 7.66 -9.52 4.27
CA GLU A 51 7.37 -10.47 3.21
C GLU A 51 6.55 -9.81 2.08
N LEU A 52 6.82 -10.19 0.83
CA LEU A 52 5.94 -9.87 -0.30
C LEU A 52 4.71 -10.78 -0.24
N LEU A 53 3.60 -10.25 0.27
CA LEU A 53 2.35 -11.00 0.46
C LEU A 53 1.57 -11.15 -0.84
N ARG A 54 1.57 -10.10 -1.67
CA ARG A 54 0.83 -10.07 -2.94
C ARG A 54 1.45 -9.10 -3.91
N ARG A 55 1.58 -9.49 -5.18
CA ARG A 55 1.91 -8.59 -6.29
C ARG A 55 0.82 -8.69 -7.35
N LYS A 56 0.32 -7.55 -7.83
CA LYS A 56 -0.70 -7.51 -8.87
C LYS A 56 -0.41 -6.41 -9.87
N ASP A 57 -0.36 -6.79 -11.14
CA ASP A 57 -0.18 -5.86 -12.24
C ASP A 57 -1.53 -5.55 -12.89
N ASN A 58 -1.72 -4.30 -13.30
CA ASN A 58 -2.92 -3.83 -13.99
C ASN A 58 -2.54 -2.99 -15.23
N PRO A 59 -2.18 -3.64 -16.35
CA PRO A 59 -1.75 -2.97 -17.57
C PRO A 59 -2.79 -2.01 -18.16
N GLN A 60 -4.08 -2.32 -17.99
CA GLN A 60 -5.19 -1.49 -18.48
C GLN A 60 -5.16 -0.08 -17.89
N TYR A 61 -4.85 0.02 -16.60
CA TYR A 61 -4.78 1.27 -15.85
C TYR A 61 -3.34 1.71 -15.56
N LYS A 62 -2.35 1.01 -16.13
CA LYS A 62 -0.92 1.34 -16.08
C LYS A 62 -0.33 1.47 -14.68
N TYR A 63 -0.67 0.54 -13.79
CA TYR A 63 -0.06 0.47 -12.46
C TYR A 63 0.20 -0.98 -12.01
N THR A 64 1.17 -1.14 -11.12
CA THR A 64 1.46 -2.39 -10.42
C THR A 64 1.47 -2.12 -8.91
N ILE A 65 0.88 -3.01 -8.12
CA ILE A 65 0.91 -2.95 -6.65
C ILE A 65 1.68 -4.11 -6.04
N ALA A 66 2.27 -3.87 -4.88
CA ALA A 66 2.84 -4.89 -3.99
C ALA A 66 2.38 -4.66 -2.55
N MET A 67 1.93 -5.73 -1.89
CA MET A 67 1.59 -5.73 -0.48
C MET A 67 2.76 -6.30 0.31
N MET A 68 3.33 -5.50 1.21
CA MET A 68 4.44 -5.88 2.09
C MET A 68 3.95 -5.94 3.55
N GLY A 69 4.37 -6.94 4.33
CA GLY A 69 3.98 -6.99 5.75
C GLY A 69 4.62 -8.14 6.53
N TYR A 70 4.16 -8.35 7.76
CA TYR A 70 4.69 -9.36 8.70
C TYR A 70 3.75 -10.57 8.91
N GLY A 71 2.72 -10.69 8.08
CA GLY A 71 1.76 -11.78 8.17
C GLY A 71 0.63 -11.63 7.16
N PRO A 72 -0.40 -12.51 7.21
CA PRO A 72 -1.51 -12.51 6.27
C PRO A 72 -2.24 -11.15 6.17
N GLU A 73 -2.53 -10.71 4.95
CA GLU A 73 -3.18 -9.43 4.61
C GLU A 73 -4.56 -9.24 5.25
N ASP A 74 -5.28 -10.32 5.54
CA ASP A 74 -6.61 -10.29 6.15
C ASP A 74 -6.57 -10.07 7.68
N LYS A 75 -5.38 -10.17 8.30
CA LYS A 75 -5.19 -10.14 9.75
C LYS A 75 -4.19 -9.09 10.24
N ASN A 76 -3.45 -8.43 9.35
CA ASN A 76 -2.38 -7.50 9.71
C ASN A 76 -2.47 -6.23 8.88
N ALA A 77 -1.91 -5.14 9.42
CA ALA A 77 -1.63 -3.95 8.62
C ALA A 77 -0.51 -4.25 7.62
N VAL A 78 -0.69 -3.82 6.38
CA VAL A 78 0.27 -4.01 5.29
C VAL A 78 0.67 -2.66 4.69
N LEU A 79 1.89 -2.60 4.17
CA LEU A 79 2.37 -1.52 3.36
C LEU A 79 2.07 -1.83 1.89
N GLU A 80 1.11 -1.11 1.31
CA GLU A 80 0.82 -1.17 -0.12
C GLU A 80 1.73 -0.22 -0.89
N LEU A 81 2.53 -0.76 -1.79
CA LEU A 81 3.39 0.01 -2.68
C LEU A 81 2.78 0.05 -4.07
N THR A 82 2.47 1.24 -4.57
CA THR A 82 1.92 1.44 -5.92
C THR A 82 2.97 2.07 -6.85
N TYR A 83 3.24 1.40 -7.97
CA TYR A 83 4.03 1.93 -9.07
C TYR A 83 3.12 2.26 -10.25
N ASN A 84 3.12 3.52 -10.68
CA ASN A 84 2.48 3.94 -11.93
C ASN A 84 3.51 3.93 -13.06
N TYR A 85 3.16 3.38 -14.21
CA TYR A 85 4.12 3.13 -15.28
C TYR A 85 4.81 4.42 -15.75
N GLY A 86 6.14 4.43 -15.71
CA GLY A 86 6.96 5.55 -16.16
C GLY A 86 7.07 6.70 -15.17
N VAL A 87 6.33 6.68 -14.05
CA VAL A 87 6.40 7.72 -13.01
C VAL A 87 7.42 7.32 -11.96
N LYS A 88 8.53 8.07 -11.90
CA LYS A 88 9.68 7.75 -11.03
C LYS A 88 9.74 8.55 -9.74
N GLU A 89 9.03 9.68 -9.68
CA GLU A 89 9.13 10.64 -8.59
C GLU A 89 7.75 11.12 -8.18
N TYR A 90 7.61 11.38 -6.89
CA TYR A 90 6.41 11.95 -6.27
C TYR A 90 6.86 12.90 -5.19
N ASP A 91 6.20 14.04 -5.08
CA ASP A 91 6.33 14.92 -3.92
C ASP A 91 5.89 14.16 -2.66
N LYS A 92 6.65 14.32 -1.58
CA LYS A 92 6.30 13.76 -0.26
C LYS A 92 5.34 14.66 0.50
N GLY A 93 5.21 15.91 0.06
CA GLY A 93 4.50 16.93 0.82
C GLY A 93 5.16 17.14 2.17
N ASN A 94 4.38 17.64 3.12
CA ASN A 94 4.82 17.99 4.46
C ASN A 94 3.81 17.58 5.55
N ALA A 95 2.82 16.76 5.18
CA ALA A 95 1.70 16.41 6.05
C ALA A 95 1.85 14.99 6.61
N TYR A 96 2.02 13.97 5.74
CA TYR A 96 2.41 12.62 6.18
C TYR A 96 3.85 12.66 6.73
N ALA A 97 4.02 12.19 7.96
CA ALA A 97 5.31 12.19 8.64
C ALA A 97 6.08 10.87 8.43
N GLN A 98 5.63 9.79 9.06
CA GLN A 98 6.32 8.49 9.04
C GLN A 98 5.37 7.35 9.43
N VAL A 99 5.83 6.12 9.23
CA VAL A 99 5.26 4.90 9.80
C VAL A 99 6.30 4.35 10.76
N ASP A 100 5.86 4.01 11.97
CA ASP A 100 6.68 3.34 12.98
C ASP A 100 6.37 1.84 12.96
N ILE A 101 7.42 1.02 13.11
CA ILE A 101 7.39 -0.45 13.03
C ILE A 101 8.04 -1.03 14.28
#